data_AF-A0A6B9UD84-F1
#
_entry.id   AF-A0A6B9UD84-F1
#
_cell.length_a   1.000
_cell.length_b   1.000
_cell.length_c   1.000
_cell.angle_alpha   90.00
_cell.angle_beta   90.00
_cell.angle_gamma   90.00
#
_symmetry.space_group_name_H-M   'P 1'
#
loop_
_entity.id
_entity.type
_entity.pdbx_description
1 polymer ?
#
loop_
_entity_poly.entity_id
_entity_poly.type
_entity_poly.pdbx_seq_one_letter_code
_entity_poly.pdbx_strand_id
1 'polypeptide(L)'
;CSDGSLFHGEDLPRPTISAETGTVISLGSHVTFVCRGPLGVQTFRLERESRSRYSETEDVSQVGPSESEARFRIDSVSEGNAGLYRCIYYKPPKWSEQSDYLELRVKGEDVTWAL
;
A
#
# COMPACT_ATOMS: atom_id res chain seq x y z
N CYS A 1 39.83 -2.46 -12.37
CA CYS A 1 38.60 -1.71 -12.71
C CYS A 1 37.75 -2.63 -13.55
N SER A 2 36.81 -3.34 -12.93
CA SER A 2 35.95 -4.27 -13.65
C SER A 2 34.86 -3.45 -14.33
N ASP A 3 35.12 -3.17 -15.60
CA ASP A 3 34.20 -2.71 -16.63
C ASP A 3 33.02 -3.68 -16.82
N GLY A 4 31.85 -3.14 -17.19
CA GLY A 4 30.77 -3.94 -17.78
C GLY A 4 29.38 -3.76 -17.16
N SER A 5 28.77 -2.60 -17.38
CA SER A 5 27.34 -2.34 -17.17
C SER A 5 26.44 -3.36 -17.88
N LEU A 6 25.60 -4.07 -17.11
CA LEU A 6 24.44 -4.78 -17.64
C LEU A 6 23.23 -3.85 -17.59
N PHE A 7 22.87 -3.28 -18.74
CA PHE A 7 21.58 -2.65 -18.97
C PHE A 7 20.48 -3.71 -18.83
N HIS A 8 19.92 -3.87 -17.63
CA HIS A 8 18.64 -4.55 -17.44
C HIS A 8 17.56 -3.60 -17.93
N GLY A 9 16.79 -4.01 -18.95
CA GLY A 9 15.72 -3.21 -19.51
C GLY A 9 14.75 -2.75 -18.44
N GLU A 10 14.70 -1.43 -18.20
CA GLU A 10 13.70 -0.64 -17.47
C GLU A 10 12.79 -1.43 -16.52
N ASP A 11 13.32 -2.18 -15.55
CA ASP A 11 12.48 -2.82 -14.56
C ASP A 11 11.96 -1.77 -13.57
N LEU A 12 10.64 -1.73 -13.39
CA LEU A 12 10.00 -0.74 -12.55
C LEU A 12 10.30 -1.12 -11.08
N PRO A 13 10.89 -0.22 -10.26
CA PRO A 13 11.24 -0.58 -8.89
C PRO A 13 10.01 -1.02 -8.09
N ARG A 14 10.18 -2.03 -7.25
CA ARG A 14 9.11 -2.53 -6.38
C ARG A 14 8.59 -1.40 -5.49
N PRO A 15 7.26 -1.17 -5.41
CA PRO A 15 6.70 -0.19 -4.49
C PRO A 15 6.84 -0.63 -3.04
N THR A 16 6.78 0.34 -2.13
CA THR A 16 6.70 0.09 -0.70
C THR A 16 5.29 0.34 -0.19
N ILE A 17 4.87 -0.45 0.81
CA ILE A 17 3.61 -0.30 1.52
C ILE A 17 3.87 0.00 3.00
N SER A 18 3.10 0.92 3.57
CA SER A 18 3.12 1.24 4.99
C SER A 18 1.73 1.63 5.49
N ALA A 19 1.53 1.68 6.81
CA ALA A 19 0.28 2.11 7.42
C ALA A 19 0.56 3.25 8.41
N GLU A 20 -0.09 4.42 8.22
CA GLU A 20 0.20 5.63 9.04
C GLU A 20 -0.14 5.43 10.51
N THR A 21 -1.27 4.77 10.80
CA THR A 21 -1.76 4.53 12.17
C THR A 21 -1.26 3.21 12.76
N GLY A 22 -0.38 2.49 12.04
CA GLY A 22 0.13 1.17 12.40
C GLY A 22 -0.68 0.01 11.81
N THR A 23 -0.25 -1.22 12.10
CA THR A 23 -0.82 -2.46 11.55
C THR A 23 -1.87 -3.12 12.44
N VAL A 24 -2.04 -2.63 13.67
CA VAL A 24 -2.95 -3.22 14.66
C VAL A 24 -3.99 -2.18 15.05
N ILE A 25 -5.19 -2.30 14.50
CA ILE A 25 -6.23 -1.27 14.53
C ILE A 25 -7.45 -1.77 15.30
N SER A 26 -8.00 -0.94 16.18
CA SER A 26 -9.23 -1.28 16.89
C SER A 26 -10.43 -1.27 15.96
N LEU A 27 -11.41 -2.12 16.24
CA LEU A 27 -12.67 -2.14 15.51
C LEU A 27 -13.34 -0.75 15.51
N GLY A 28 -13.89 -0.34 14.38
CA GLY A 28 -14.49 0.99 14.19
C GLY A 28 -13.51 2.15 14.03
N SER A 29 -12.21 1.94 14.25
CA SER A 29 -11.17 2.95 13.99
C SER A 29 -10.81 3.02 12.50
N HIS A 30 -10.00 4.01 12.13
CA HIS A 30 -9.54 4.19 10.75
C HIS A 30 -8.10 3.72 10.56
N VAL A 31 -7.78 3.35 9.32
CA VAL A 31 -6.41 3.10 8.87
C VAL A 31 -6.17 3.74 7.51
N THR A 32 -4.98 4.28 7.32
CA THR A 32 -4.52 4.77 6.01
C THR A 32 -3.33 3.94 5.57
N PHE A 33 -3.49 3.20 4.48
CA PHE A 33 -2.38 2.56 3.78
C PHE A 33 -1.72 3.58 2.85
N VAL A 34 -0.40 3.54 2.82
CA VAL A 34 0.42 4.45 2.02
C VAL A 34 1.27 3.60 1.09
N CYS A 35 1.01 3.75 -0.21
CA CYS A 35 1.83 3.16 -1.26
C CYS A 35 2.81 4.21 -1.76
N ARG A 36 4.09 3.86 -1.87
CA ARG A 36 5.12 4.73 -2.47
C ARG A 36 5.83 4.03 -3.61
N GLY A 37 6.21 4.81 -4.61
CA GLY A 37 6.87 4.35 -5.82
C GLY A 37 7.67 5.49 -6.47
N PRO A 38 8.30 5.23 -7.62
CA PRO A 38 9.11 6.22 -8.29
C PRO A 38 8.26 7.36 -8.85
N LEU A 39 8.89 8.48 -9.21
CA LEU A 39 8.23 9.55 -9.95
C LEU A 39 7.55 9.07 -11.24
N GLY A 40 6.44 9.71 -11.57
CA GLY A 40 5.69 9.50 -12.81
C GLY A 40 4.73 8.30 -12.77
N VAL A 41 4.43 7.78 -11.57
CA VAL A 41 3.30 6.87 -11.38
C VAL A 41 2.00 7.61 -11.67
N GLN A 42 1.13 6.99 -12.46
CA GLN A 42 -0.20 7.53 -12.75
C GLN A 42 -1.27 6.92 -11.85
N THR A 43 -1.11 5.65 -11.49
CA THR A 43 -2.11 4.94 -10.71
C THR A 43 -1.43 4.05 -9.69
N PHE A 44 -1.90 4.08 -8.45
CA PHE A 44 -1.59 3.06 -7.46
C PHE A 44 -2.80 2.15 -7.26
N ARG A 45 -2.54 0.87 -7.00
CA ARG A 45 -3.53 -0.14 -6.64
C ARG A 45 -3.12 -0.80 -5.34
N LEU A 46 -4.02 -0.79 -4.37
CA LEU A 46 -3.93 -1.54 -3.13
C LEU A 46 -4.72 -2.85 -3.28
N GLU A 47 -4.03 -3.98 -3.27
CA GLU A 47 -4.62 -5.31 -3.37
C GLU A 47 -4.74 -5.95 -1.98
N ARG A 48 -5.85 -6.67 -1.75
CA ARG A 48 -6.05 -7.48 -0.56
C ARG A 48 -6.21 -8.94 -0.94
N GLU A 49 -5.32 -9.78 -0.41
CA GLU A 49 -5.23 -11.20 -0.77
C GLU A 49 -6.52 -11.98 -0.49
N SER A 50 -7.12 -11.76 0.68
CA SER A 50 -8.21 -12.61 1.19
C SER A 50 -9.53 -12.52 0.44
N ARG A 51 -9.72 -11.54 -0.45
CA ARG A 51 -11.03 -11.29 -1.10
C ARG A 51 -10.97 -10.96 -2.58
N SER A 52 -9.81 -11.09 -3.23
CA SER A 52 -9.60 -10.62 -4.62
C SER A 52 -10.11 -9.20 -4.85
N ARG A 53 -10.10 -8.37 -3.80
CA ARG A 53 -10.56 -6.98 -3.86
C ARG A 53 -9.34 -6.09 -3.91
N TYR A 54 -9.41 -5.11 -4.80
CA TYR A 54 -8.42 -4.06 -4.90
C TYR A 54 -9.10 -2.69 -4.87
N SER A 55 -8.32 -1.67 -4.54
CA SER A 55 -8.72 -0.27 -4.65
C SER A 55 -7.65 0.45 -5.46
N GLU A 56 -8.07 1.25 -6.44
CA GLU A 56 -7.17 2.01 -7.30
C GLU A 56 -7.38 3.50 -7.07
N THR A 57 -6.32 4.28 -7.22
CA THR A 57 -6.41 5.73 -7.19
C THR A 57 -5.40 6.36 -8.14
N GLU A 58 -5.85 7.42 -8.80
CA GLU A 58 -5.03 8.34 -9.58
C GLU A 58 -4.69 9.61 -8.78
N ASP A 59 -5.17 9.69 -7.53
CA ASP A 59 -4.77 10.72 -6.56
C ASP A 59 -3.34 10.41 -6.07
N VAL A 60 -2.38 10.78 -6.90
CA VAL A 60 -0.96 10.55 -6.69
C VAL A 60 -0.29 11.86 -6.32
N SER A 61 0.22 11.92 -5.09
CA SER A 61 0.99 13.05 -4.57
C SER A 61 2.49 12.87 -4.83
N GLN A 62 3.21 13.94 -5.13
CA GLN A 62 4.67 13.92 -5.18
C GLN A 62 5.23 14.30 -3.82
N VAL A 63 5.88 13.35 -3.14
CA VAL A 63 6.40 13.52 -1.77
C VAL A 63 7.90 13.82 -1.74
N GLY A 64 8.53 13.90 -2.92
CA GLY A 64 9.92 14.27 -3.06
C GLY A 64 10.35 14.39 -4.53
N PRO A 65 11.64 14.68 -4.78
CA PRO A 65 12.16 14.87 -6.13
C PRO A 65 12.26 13.56 -6.94
N SER A 66 11.91 12.42 -6.35
CA SER A 66 12.01 11.09 -7.00
C SER A 66 10.93 10.11 -6.57
N GLU A 67 9.95 10.54 -5.75
CA GLU A 67 8.96 9.66 -5.15
C GLU A 67 7.52 10.17 -5.34
N SER A 68 6.64 9.22 -5.68
CA SER A 68 5.20 9.38 -5.77
C SER A 68 4.52 8.55 -4.68
N GLU A 69 3.47 9.09 -4.07
CA GLU A 69 2.71 8.48 -2.98
C GLU A 69 1.21 8.49 -3.30
N ALA A 70 0.52 7.42 -2.91
CA ALA A 70 -0.94 7.39 -2.86
C ALA A 70 -1.43 6.86 -1.52
N ARG A 71 -2.57 7.40 -1.07
CA ARG A 71 -3.16 7.12 0.24
C ARG A 71 -4.50 6.43 0.09
N PHE A 72 -4.67 5.30 0.78
CA PHE A 72 -5.89 4.51 0.80
C PHE A 72 -6.44 4.46 2.21
N ARG A 73 -7.50 5.23 2.46
CA ARG A 73 -8.12 5.33 3.78
C ARG A 73 -9.31 4.38 3.91
N ILE A 74 -9.38 3.69 5.05
CA ILE A 74 -10.54 2.92 5.50
C ILE A 74 -11.01 3.57 6.80
N ASP A 75 -12.19 4.20 6.80
CA ASP A 75 -12.67 4.99 7.95
C ASP A 75 -13.18 4.13 9.12
N SER A 76 -13.92 3.05 8.81
CA SER A 76 -14.46 2.12 9.81
C SER A 76 -13.94 0.71 9.56
N VAL A 77 -12.85 0.37 10.23
CA VAL A 77 -12.25 -0.97 10.15
C VAL A 77 -13.15 -1.98 10.84
N SER A 78 -13.51 -3.02 10.10
CA SER A 78 -14.23 -4.20 10.60
C SER A 78 -13.31 -5.42 10.59
N GLU A 79 -13.70 -6.52 11.24
CA GLU A 79 -12.97 -7.79 11.16
C GLU A 79 -12.76 -8.26 9.71
N GLY A 80 -13.71 -7.93 8.82
CA GLY A 80 -13.61 -8.23 7.39
C GLY A 80 -12.56 -7.40 6.63
N ASN A 81 -11.95 -6.41 7.27
CA ASN A 81 -10.81 -5.66 6.75
C ASN A 81 -9.47 -6.30 7.11
N ALA A 82 -9.41 -7.18 8.12
CA ALA A 82 -8.18 -7.86 8.49
C ALA A 82 -7.61 -8.69 7.32
N GLY A 83 -6.28 -8.78 7.25
CA GLY A 83 -5.58 -9.61 6.27
C GLY A 83 -4.34 -8.95 5.68
N LEU A 84 -3.84 -9.55 4.61
CA LEU A 84 -2.62 -9.14 3.93
C LEU A 84 -2.92 -8.18 2.77
N TYR A 85 -2.18 -7.07 2.77
CA TYR A 85 -2.28 -6.01 1.77
C TYR A 85 -0.96 -5.87 0.99
N ARG A 86 -1.07 -5.52 -0.30
CA ARG A 86 0.08 -5.20 -1.16
C ARG A 86 -0.24 -4.00 -2.05
N CYS A 87 0.79 -3.25 -2.41
CA CYS A 87 0.71 -2.19 -3.40
C CYS A 87 1.28 -2.67 -4.74
N ILE A 88 0.69 -2.20 -5.83
CA ILE A 88 1.23 -2.25 -7.18
C ILE A 88 0.95 -0.89 -7.83
N TYR A 89 1.74 -0.48 -8.82
CA TYR A 89 1.49 0.78 -9.52
C TYR A 89 1.59 0.64 -11.03
N TYR A 90 0.90 1.55 -11.72
CA TYR A 90 0.98 1.73 -13.14
C TYR A 90 1.83 2.95 -13.47
N LYS A 91 2.92 2.72 -14.20
CA LYS A 91 3.74 3.75 -14.81
C LYS A 91 3.82 3.41 -16.30
N PRO A 92 3.14 4.17 -17.18
CA PRO A 92 3.03 3.82 -18.58
C PRO A 92 4.40 3.48 -19.20
N PRO A 93 4.49 2.37 -19.96
CA PRO A 93 3.38 1.55 -20.46
C PRO A 93 3.05 0.30 -19.62
N LYS A 94 3.61 0.13 -18.41
CA LYS A 94 3.50 -1.15 -17.68
C LYS A 94 3.19 -1.02 -16.18
N TRP A 95 2.76 -2.12 -15.59
CA TRP A 95 2.62 -2.27 -14.14
C TRP A 95 3.94 -2.71 -13.52
N SER A 96 4.19 -2.31 -12.28
CA SER A 96 5.31 -2.78 -11.47
C SER A 96 5.08 -4.16 -10.88
N GLU A 97 6.09 -4.72 -10.23
CA GLU A 97 5.89 -5.86 -9.33
C GLU A 97 5.08 -5.46 -8.07
N GLN A 98 4.49 -6.44 -7.40
CA GLN A 98 3.81 -6.25 -6.12
C GLN A 98 4.81 -5.91 -5.00
N SER A 99 4.41 -5.06 -4.05
CA SER A 99 5.18 -4.79 -2.83
C SER A 99 5.31 -6.02 -1.92
N ASP A 100 6.08 -5.88 -0.85
CA ASP A 100 5.96 -6.75 0.31
C ASP A 100 4.54 -6.71 0.88
N TYR A 101 4.21 -7.73 1.67
CA TYR A 101 2.93 -7.80 2.36
C TYR A 101 2.92 -6.94 3.61
N LEU A 102 1.81 -6.25 3.84
CA LEU A 102 1.51 -5.60 5.10
C LEU A 102 0.27 -6.25 5.73
N GLU A 103 0.46 -6.89 6.88
CA GLU A 103 -0.64 -7.53 7.63
C GLU A 103 -1.39 -6.50 8.46
N LEU A 104 -2.67 -6.31 8.17
CA LEU A 104 -3.60 -5.56 9.02
C LEU A 104 -4.28 -6.51 10.00
N ARG A 105 -4.06 -6.29 11.29
CA ARG A 105 -4.73 -6.96 12.40
C ARG A 105 -5.79 -6.06 12.99
N VAL A 106 -6.97 -6.63 13.23
CA VAL A 106 -8.06 -5.91 13.88
C VAL A 106 -8.17 -6.41 15.32
N LYS A 107 -8.10 -5.49 16.29
CA LYS A 107 -8.41 -5.77 17.68
C LYS A 107 -9.92 -5.63 17.88
N GLY A 108 -10.53 -6.61 18.55
CA GLY A 108 -11.89 -6.48 19.03
C GLY A 108 -12.02 -5.29 19.98
N GLU A 109 -13.22 -4.73 20.09
CA GLU A 109 -13.53 -3.72 21.09
C GLU A 109 -13.25 -4.31 22.48
N ASP A 110 -12.36 -3.69 23.24
CA ASP A 110 -12.27 -3.96 24.67
C ASP A 110 -13.54 -3.38 25.27
N VAL A 111 -14.60 -4.18 25.32
CA VAL A 111 -15.81 -3.86 26.07
C VAL A 111 -15.41 -3.90 27.54
N THR A 112 -14.81 -2.82 28.03
CA THR A 112 -14.81 -2.53 29.45
C THR A 112 -16.27 -2.30 29.80
N TRP A 113 -16.93 -3.34 30.31
CA TRP A 113 -18.21 -3.19 30.97
C TRP A 113 -18.01 -2.19 32.11
N ALA A 114 -18.41 -0.94 31.87
CA ALA A 114 -18.61 0.02 32.95
C ALA A 114 -19.77 -0.53 33.78
N LEU A 115 -19.42 -1.24 34.85
CA LEU A 115 -20.33 -1.63 35.94
C LEU A 115 -20.85 -0.38 36.66
#